data_AF-A0A7C5MA05-F1
#
_entry.id   AF-A0A7C5MA05-F1
#
_cell.length_a   1.000
_cell.length_b   1.000
_cell.length_c   1.000
_cell.angle_alpha   90.00
_cell.angle_beta   90.00
_cell.angle_gamma   90.00
#
_symmetry.space_group_name_H-M   'P 1'
#
loop_
_entity.id
_entity.type
_entity.pdbx_description
1 polymer ?
#
loop_
_entity_poly.entity_id
_entity_poly.type
_entity_poly.pdbx_seq_one_letter_code
_entity_poly.pdbx_strand_id
1 'polypeptide(L)'
;MNDIAKKLFEEAEKLIKNGRYREAIPKLLRLKRLTQRDGEQEEVLYNLGLSYLMLNRFTRAADIFKRLSRSNPDSALYYYMLGLANLKRADLKEALWNFKKANHLSPTEKEFTRKYGWTLCLMGKRRGEKILENLFQQDVSDTDVAVDYILCLLKNKKIEKAKWITELNSRYNPASAELEELRMIIEKP
;
A
#
# COMPACT_ATOMS: atom_id res chain seq x y z
N MET A 1 28.14 6.27 -12.11
CA MET A 1 27.11 6.48 -13.16
C MET A 1 27.69 7.29 -14.33
N ASN A 2 27.60 6.81 -15.59
CA ASN A 2 27.94 7.61 -16.79
C ASN A 2 26.91 8.76 -16.94
N ASP A 3 27.30 9.92 -17.48
CA ASP A 3 26.46 11.12 -17.67
C ASP A 3 25.09 10.83 -18.30
N ILE A 4 25.05 9.89 -19.25
CA ILE A 4 23.78 9.46 -19.87
C ILE A 4 22.85 8.81 -18.83
N ALA A 5 23.38 7.94 -17.98
CA ALA A 5 22.59 7.28 -16.94
C ALA A 5 22.16 8.28 -15.87
N LYS A 6 23.01 9.23 -15.48
CA LYS A 6 22.62 10.28 -14.54
C LYS A 6 21.45 11.12 -15.08
N LYS A 7 21.54 11.60 -16.32
CA LYS A 7 20.47 12.38 -16.95
C LYS A 7 19.16 11.59 -17.09
N LEU A 8 19.23 10.33 -17.49
CA LEU A 8 18.05 9.47 -17.59
C LEU A 8 17.37 9.26 -16.23
N PHE A 9 18.17 9.17 -15.17
CA PHE A 9 17.67 8.99 -13.80
C PHE A 9 16.92 10.23 -13.33
N GLU A 10 17.52 11.41 -13.45
CA GLU A 10 16.89 12.71 -13.10
C GLU A 10 15.59 12.94 -13.90
N GLU A 11 15.59 12.63 -15.21
CA GLU A 11 14.39 12.69 -16.04
C GLU A 11 13.29 11.73 -15.54
N ALA A 12 13.65 10.49 -15.21
CA ALA A 12 12.70 9.49 -14.71
C ALA A 12 12.09 9.92 -13.36
N GLU A 13 12.90 10.42 -12.43
CA GLU A 13 12.42 10.92 -11.14
C GLU A 13 11.47 12.10 -11.30
N LYS A 14 11.81 13.06 -12.17
CA LYS A 14 10.93 14.20 -12.46
C LYS A 14 9.59 13.73 -13.03
N LEU A 15 9.61 12.75 -13.93
CA LEU A 15 8.39 12.16 -14.48
C LEU A 15 7.56 11.46 -13.40
N ILE A 16 8.18 10.70 -12.50
CA ILE A 16 7.51 10.04 -11.36
C ILE A 16 6.88 11.06 -10.41
N LYS A 17 7.64 12.11 -10.03
CA LYS A 17 7.15 13.19 -9.17
C LYS A 17 5.93 13.89 -9.77
N ASN A 18 5.87 14.00 -11.09
CA ASN A 18 4.74 14.59 -11.82
C ASN A 18 3.64 13.57 -12.17
N GLY A 19 3.69 12.33 -11.65
CA GLY A 19 2.71 11.29 -11.94
C GLY A 19 2.75 10.71 -13.37
N ARG A 20 3.76 11.08 -14.16
CA ARG A 20 3.94 10.65 -15.56
C ARG A 20 4.64 9.28 -15.64
N TYR A 21 4.11 8.30 -14.92
CA TYR A 21 4.69 6.96 -14.77
C TYR A 21 4.89 6.23 -16.12
N ARG A 22 3.96 6.43 -17.07
CA ARG A 22 4.03 5.78 -18.38
C ARG A 22 5.27 6.20 -19.16
N GLU A 23 5.68 7.45 -19.01
CA GLU A 23 6.84 8.03 -19.67
C GLU A 23 8.14 7.76 -18.92
N ALA A 24 8.08 7.59 -17.60
CA ALA A 24 9.22 7.19 -16.79
C ALA A 24 9.72 5.77 -17.15
N ILE A 25 8.80 4.83 -17.43
CA ILE A 25 9.13 3.42 -17.71
C ILE A 25 10.21 3.21 -18.79
N PRO A 26 10.12 3.77 -20.01
CA PRO A 26 11.16 3.57 -21.02
C PRO A 26 12.53 4.09 -20.58
N LYS A 27 12.57 5.18 -19.79
CA LYS A 27 13.81 5.72 -19.21
C LYS A 27 14.39 4.76 -18.18
N LEU A 28 13.56 4.24 -17.27
CA LEU A 28 13.94 3.26 -16.26
C LEU A 28 14.42 1.93 -16.87
N LEU A 29 13.79 1.47 -17.95
CA LEU A 29 14.22 0.28 -18.67
C LEU A 29 15.58 0.49 -19.36
N ARG A 30 15.83 1.68 -19.90
CA ARG A 30 17.14 2.04 -20.45
C ARG A 30 18.19 2.13 -19.36
N LEU A 31 17.89 2.78 -18.24
CA LEU A 31 18.75 2.86 -17.05
C LEU A 31 19.15 1.48 -16.55
N LYS A 32 18.19 0.58 -16.39
CA LYS A 32 18.42 -0.80 -15.93
C LYS A 32 19.44 -1.55 -16.81
N ARG A 33 19.54 -1.23 -18.09
CA ARG A 33 20.54 -1.82 -19.01
C ARG A 33 21.92 -1.17 -18.89
N LEU A 34 21.97 0.09 -18.47
CA LEU A 34 23.20 0.89 -18.35
C LEU A 34 23.84 0.77 -16.97
N THR A 35 23.08 0.43 -15.94
CA THR A 35 23.57 0.25 -14.56
C THR A 35 23.91 -1.21 -14.30
N GLN A 36 25.11 -1.44 -13.75
CA GLN A 36 25.60 -2.77 -13.37
C GLN A 36 25.94 -2.90 -11.88
N ARG A 37 25.85 -1.79 -11.12
CA ARG A 37 26.05 -1.81 -9.67
C ARG A 37 24.74 -2.14 -8.97
N ASP A 38 24.81 -3.01 -7.97
CA ASP A 38 23.63 -3.51 -7.26
C ASP A 38 22.79 -2.39 -6.65
N GLY A 39 23.40 -1.41 -5.96
CA GLY A 39 22.68 -0.28 -5.36
C GLY A 39 22.03 0.66 -6.38
N GLU A 40 22.71 0.96 -7.51
CA GLU A 40 22.12 1.77 -8.59
C GLU A 40 20.96 1.01 -9.28
N GLN A 41 21.06 -0.31 -9.34
CA GLN A 41 20.02 -1.15 -9.94
C GLN A 41 18.80 -1.29 -9.00
N GLU A 42 19.00 -1.32 -7.69
CA GLU A 42 17.94 -1.37 -6.68
C GLU A 42 16.98 -0.17 -6.80
N GLU A 43 17.51 1.05 -6.85
CA GLU A 43 16.70 2.28 -6.96
C GLU A 43 15.94 2.36 -8.29
N VAL A 44 16.61 2.00 -9.40
CA VAL A 44 15.96 1.92 -10.72
C VAL A 44 14.83 0.88 -10.73
N LEU A 45 15.04 -0.28 -10.10
CA LEU A 45 14.02 -1.31 -9.97
C LEU A 45 12.86 -0.83 -9.09
N TYR A 46 13.14 -0.16 -7.96
CA TYR A 46 12.09 0.39 -7.10
C TYR A 46 11.19 1.36 -7.87
N ASN A 47 11.79 2.34 -8.56
CA ASN A 47 11.06 3.31 -9.38
C ASN A 47 10.28 2.67 -10.53
N LEU A 48 10.80 1.58 -11.11
CA LEU A 48 10.10 0.81 -12.14
C LEU A 48 8.91 0.04 -11.56
N GLY A 49 9.09 -0.59 -10.39
CA GLY A 49 8.03 -1.29 -9.66
C GLY A 49 6.90 -0.35 -9.26
N LEU A 50 7.24 0.83 -8.71
CA LEU A 50 6.30 1.89 -8.37
C LEU A 50 5.54 2.37 -9.61
N SER A 51 6.25 2.66 -10.70
CA SER A 51 5.61 3.09 -11.96
C SER A 51 4.64 2.03 -12.51
N TYR A 52 4.94 0.75 -12.37
CA TYR A 52 4.01 -0.31 -12.74
C TYR A 52 2.81 -0.40 -11.79
N LEU A 53 3.01 -0.23 -10.48
CA LEU A 53 1.93 -0.23 -9.50
C LEU A 53 0.93 0.90 -9.79
N MET A 54 1.43 2.12 -10.03
CA MET A 54 0.62 3.31 -10.31
C MET A 54 -0.14 3.24 -11.65
N LEU A 55 0.33 2.40 -12.59
CA LEU A 55 -0.36 2.14 -13.86
C LEU A 55 -1.23 0.87 -13.82
N ASN A 56 -1.55 0.37 -12.63
CA ASN A 56 -2.33 -0.84 -12.42
C ASN A 56 -1.74 -2.12 -13.07
N ARG A 57 -0.43 -2.12 -13.37
CA ARG A 57 0.28 -3.27 -13.94
C ARG A 57 0.83 -4.16 -12.82
N PHE A 58 -0.08 -4.64 -11.99
CA PHE A 58 0.24 -5.25 -10.71
C PHE A 58 1.13 -6.49 -10.79
N THR A 59 0.96 -7.34 -11.82
CA THR A 59 1.84 -8.51 -12.01
C THR A 59 3.29 -8.10 -12.21
N ARG A 60 3.55 -7.08 -13.05
CA ARG A 60 4.91 -6.58 -13.28
C ARG A 60 5.48 -5.91 -12.03
N ALA A 61 4.65 -5.16 -11.30
CA ALA A 61 5.06 -4.58 -10.02
C ALA A 61 5.47 -5.67 -9.01
N ALA A 62 4.65 -6.72 -8.86
CA ALA A 62 4.94 -7.84 -7.98
C ALA A 62 6.24 -8.57 -8.37
N ASP A 63 6.49 -8.80 -9.65
CA ASP A 63 7.74 -9.43 -10.10
C ASP A 63 8.98 -8.60 -9.74
N ILE A 64 8.88 -7.27 -9.83
CA ILE A 64 9.96 -6.35 -9.48
C ILE A 64 10.18 -6.33 -7.96
N PHE A 65 9.11 -6.12 -7.17
CA PHE A 65 9.25 -6.09 -5.70
C PHE A 65 9.65 -7.44 -5.10
N LYS A 66 9.29 -8.55 -5.75
CA LYS A 66 9.78 -9.89 -5.38
C LYS A 66 11.29 -10.08 -5.63
N ARG A 67 11.85 -9.41 -6.64
CA ARG A 67 13.30 -9.39 -6.85
C ARG A 67 13.98 -8.55 -5.77
N LEU A 68 13.45 -7.35 -5.50
CA LEU A 68 13.97 -6.45 -4.48
C LEU A 68 13.95 -7.06 -3.08
N SER A 69 12.87 -7.75 -2.71
CA SER A 69 12.78 -8.43 -1.40
C SER A 69 13.66 -9.68 -1.29
N ARG A 70 14.17 -10.21 -2.40
CA ARG A 70 15.17 -11.30 -2.39
C ARG A 70 16.59 -10.76 -2.26
N SER A 71 16.90 -9.64 -2.90
CA SER A 71 18.21 -8.99 -2.79
C SER A 71 18.39 -8.30 -1.44
N ASN A 72 17.31 -7.78 -0.85
CA ASN A 72 17.31 -7.14 0.45
C ASN A 72 16.18 -7.72 1.34
N PRO A 73 16.43 -8.85 2.04
CA PRO A 73 15.43 -9.57 2.81
C PRO A 73 15.01 -8.90 4.12
N ASP A 74 15.68 -7.81 4.50
CA ASP A 74 15.39 -7.05 5.73
C ASP A 74 14.68 -5.71 5.44
N SER A 75 14.47 -5.38 4.16
CA SER A 75 13.71 -4.19 3.76
C SER A 75 12.20 -4.43 3.92
N ALA A 76 11.63 -3.91 5.01
CA ALA A 76 10.19 -3.92 5.26
C ALA A 76 9.40 -3.29 4.10
N LEU A 77 9.94 -2.23 3.49
CA LEU A 77 9.34 -1.51 2.37
C LEU A 77 9.10 -2.42 1.16
N TYR A 78 10.02 -3.32 0.82
CA TYR A 78 9.86 -4.19 -0.34
C TYR A 78 8.79 -5.26 -0.14
N TYR A 79 8.68 -5.79 1.08
CA TYR A 79 7.54 -6.65 1.42
C TYR A 79 6.23 -5.87 1.40
N TYR A 80 6.21 -4.64 1.91
CA TYR A 80 5.02 -3.79 1.85
C TYR A 80 4.55 -3.55 0.41
N MET A 81 5.46 -3.12 -0.48
CA MET A 81 5.15 -2.86 -1.89
C MET A 81 4.73 -4.13 -2.64
N LEU A 82 5.36 -5.27 -2.35
CA LEU A 82 4.92 -6.57 -2.88
C LEU A 82 3.53 -6.96 -2.36
N GLY A 83 3.26 -6.69 -1.09
CA GLY A 83 1.94 -6.87 -0.47
C GLY A 83 0.86 -6.05 -1.17
N LEU A 84 1.12 -4.77 -1.45
CA LEU A 84 0.22 -3.89 -2.20
C LEU A 84 -0.06 -4.43 -3.60
N ALA A 85 0.98 -4.83 -4.33
CA ALA A 85 0.84 -5.39 -5.67
C ALA A 85 -0.01 -6.67 -5.69
N ASN A 86 0.19 -7.56 -4.72
CA ASN A 86 -0.59 -8.80 -4.60
C ASN A 86 -2.04 -8.54 -4.14
N LEU A 87 -2.24 -7.59 -3.22
CA LEU A 87 -3.58 -7.18 -2.78
C LEU A 87 -4.41 -6.66 -3.96
N LYS A 88 -3.82 -5.83 -4.82
CA LYS A 88 -4.47 -5.29 -6.03
C LYS A 88 -4.74 -6.35 -7.11
N ARG A 89 -4.05 -7.50 -7.04
CA ARG A 89 -4.34 -8.70 -7.87
C ARG A 89 -5.38 -9.62 -7.25
N ALA A 90 -5.97 -9.24 -6.12
CA ALA A 90 -6.84 -10.09 -5.29
C ALA A 90 -6.14 -11.36 -4.75
N ASP A 91 -4.81 -11.39 -4.75
CA ASP A 91 -4.03 -12.48 -4.18
C ASP A 91 -3.82 -12.25 -2.68
N LEU A 92 -4.88 -12.52 -1.91
CA LEU A 92 -4.92 -12.20 -0.48
C LEU A 92 -3.94 -13.03 0.35
N LYS A 93 -3.59 -14.24 -0.09
CA LYS A 93 -2.65 -15.11 0.64
C LYS A 93 -1.25 -14.52 0.60
N GLU A 94 -0.81 -14.16 -0.60
CA GLU A 94 0.50 -13.58 -0.84
C GLU A 94 0.57 -12.17 -0.24
N ALA A 95 -0.49 -11.37 -0.38
CA ALA A 95 -0.58 -10.06 0.27
C ALA A 95 -0.44 -10.19 1.79
N LEU A 96 -1.17 -11.13 2.41
CA LEU A 96 -1.12 -11.34 3.86
C LEU A 96 0.28 -11.71 4.33
N TRP A 97 0.93 -12.64 3.64
CA TRP A 97 2.29 -13.07 3.99
C TRP A 97 3.28 -11.90 3.95
N ASN A 98 3.21 -11.10 2.89
CA ASN A 98 4.10 -9.96 2.68
C ASN A 98 3.85 -8.83 3.69
N PHE A 99 2.60 -8.45 3.94
CA PHE A 99 2.30 -7.45 4.97
C PHE A 99 2.67 -7.92 6.37
N LYS A 100 2.49 -9.20 6.69
CA LYS A 100 2.95 -9.78 7.96
C LYS A 100 4.47 -9.65 8.11
N LYS A 101 5.23 -9.93 7.04
CA LYS A 101 6.70 -9.80 7.05
C LYS A 101 7.14 -8.34 7.17
N ALA A 102 6.52 -7.41 6.43
CA ALA A 102 6.77 -5.97 6.56
C ALA A 102 6.52 -5.47 7.99
N ASN A 103 5.38 -5.84 8.58
CA ASN A 103 5.02 -5.52 9.96
C ASN A 103 5.97 -6.13 11.00
N HIS A 104 6.53 -7.32 10.73
CA HIS A 104 7.50 -7.93 11.64
C HIS A 104 8.85 -7.22 11.60
N LEU A 105 9.29 -6.79 10.41
CA LEU A 105 10.55 -6.08 10.22
C LEU A 105 10.48 -4.64 10.74
N SER A 106 9.32 -3.98 10.64
CA SER A 106 9.10 -2.64 11.19
C SER A 106 7.74 -2.55 11.90
N PRO A 107 7.66 -2.98 13.18
CA PRO A 107 6.40 -3.03 13.92
C PRO A 107 5.85 -1.67 14.36
N THR A 108 6.66 -0.62 14.28
CA THR A 108 6.26 0.76 14.60
C THR A 108 5.59 1.47 13.43
N GLU A 109 5.69 0.92 12.21
CA GLU A 109 5.06 1.49 11.03
C GLU A 109 3.56 1.18 11.00
N LYS A 110 2.76 2.18 11.37
CA LYS A 110 1.30 2.09 11.45
C LYS A 110 0.68 1.57 10.15
N GLU A 111 1.15 2.04 9.00
CA GLU A 111 0.60 1.64 7.70
C GLU A 111 0.80 0.14 7.41
N PHE A 112 1.91 -0.45 7.87
CA PHE A 112 2.14 -1.90 7.70
C PHE A 112 1.21 -2.71 8.57
N THR A 113 1.00 -2.26 9.81
CA THR A 113 0.02 -2.86 10.74
C THR A 113 -1.39 -2.77 10.18
N ARG A 114 -1.76 -1.60 9.64
CA ARG A 114 -3.06 -1.32 9.02
C ARG A 114 -3.33 -2.25 7.84
N LYS A 115 -2.43 -2.32 6.84
CA LYS A 115 -2.61 -3.22 5.68
C LYS A 115 -2.62 -4.69 6.05
N TYR A 116 -1.87 -5.10 7.07
CA TYR A 116 -1.94 -6.45 7.61
C TYR A 116 -3.32 -6.75 8.22
N GLY A 117 -3.84 -5.86 9.08
CA GLY A 117 -5.16 -5.96 9.69
C GLY A 117 -6.29 -5.98 8.65
N TRP A 118 -6.22 -5.06 7.68
CA TRP A 118 -7.18 -4.98 6.57
C TRP A 118 -7.21 -6.27 5.73
N THR A 119 -6.04 -6.82 5.37
CA THR A 119 -5.96 -8.05 4.58
C THR A 119 -6.53 -9.25 5.36
N LEU A 120 -6.32 -9.32 6.68
CA LEU A 120 -6.98 -10.32 7.53
C LEU A 120 -8.51 -10.19 7.51
N CYS A 121 -9.04 -8.96 7.56
CA CYS A 121 -10.48 -8.71 7.45
C CYS A 121 -11.04 -9.18 6.11
N LEU A 122 -10.37 -8.88 4.99
CA LEU A 122 -10.76 -9.37 3.66
C LEU A 122 -10.82 -10.90 3.62
N MET A 123 -9.88 -11.58 4.28
CA MET A 123 -9.87 -13.04 4.40
C MET A 123 -10.86 -13.61 5.46
N GLY A 124 -11.66 -12.77 6.11
CA GLY A 124 -12.64 -13.20 7.12
C GLY A 124 -12.02 -13.62 8.47
N LYS A 125 -10.77 -13.23 8.73
CA LYS A 125 -10.07 -13.58 9.96
C LYS A 125 -10.36 -12.53 11.03
N ARG A 126 -11.03 -12.92 12.12
CA ARG A 126 -11.41 -12.06 13.26
C ARG A 126 -10.25 -11.26 13.86
N ARG A 127 -9.01 -11.75 13.76
CA ARG A 127 -7.82 -11.02 14.21
C ARG A 127 -7.63 -9.68 13.50
N GLY A 128 -8.03 -9.56 12.23
CA GLY A 128 -7.93 -8.30 11.49
C GLY A 128 -8.74 -7.18 12.15
N GLU A 129 -9.96 -7.49 12.58
CA GLU A 129 -10.83 -6.55 13.27
C GLU A 129 -10.18 -6.00 14.55
N LYS A 130 -9.58 -6.87 15.38
CA LYS A 130 -8.90 -6.46 16.61
C LYS A 130 -7.69 -5.55 16.36
N ILE A 131 -6.97 -5.79 15.26
CA ILE A 131 -5.81 -4.97 14.88
C ILE A 131 -6.28 -3.57 14.50
N LEU A 132 -7.29 -3.47 13.64
CA LEU A 132 -7.85 -2.18 13.21
C LEU A 132 -8.52 -1.43 14.37
N GLU A 133 -9.20 -2.15 15.26
CA GLU A 133 -9.77 -1.57 16.50
C GLU A 133 -8.70 -0.94 17.39
N ASN A 134 -7.58 -1.64 17.62
CA ASN A 134 -6.49 -1.10 18.45
C ASN A 134 -5.82 0.11 17.79
N LEU A 135 -5.60 0.08 16.46
CA LEU A 135 -5.08 1.24 15.74
C LEU A 135 -6.03 2.44 15.82
N PHE A 136 -7.33 2.21 15.68
CA PHE A 136 -8.34 3.26 15.79
C PHE A 136 -8.40 3.86 17.20
N GLN A 137 -8.24 3.05 18.25
CA GLN A 137 -8.22 3.53 19.63
C GLN A 137 -7.00 4.41 19.95
N GLN A 138 -5.87 4.18 19.27
CA GLN A 138 -4.67 5.01 19.44
C GLN A 138 -4.84 6.40 18.82
N ASP A 139 -5.54 6.48 17.68
CA ASP A 139 -5.83 7.73 17.00
C ASP A 139 -7.21 7.65 16.34
N VAL A 140 -8.22 8.12 17.06
CA VAL A 140 -9.61 8.13 16.57
C VAL A 140 -9.85 9.13 15.44
N SER A 141 -8.90 10.05 15.20
CA SER A 141 -8.96 11.05 14.13
C SER A 141 -8.37 10.55 12.81
N ASP A 142 -7.67 9.42 12.81
CA ASP A 142 -7.09 8.82 11.62
C ASP A 142 -8.18 8.24 10.71
N THR A 143 -8.52 8.98 9.64
CA THR A 143 -9.52 8.59 8.64
C THR A 143 -9.16 7.28 7.93
N ASP A 144 -7.88 7.06 7.64
CA ASP A 144 -7.41 5.90 6.88
C ASP A 144 -7.64 4.60 7.66
N VAL A 145 -7.34 4.63 8.96
CA VAL A 145 -7.61 3.52 9.89
C VAL A 145 -9.12 3.37 10.10
N ALA A 146 -9.85 4.47 10.29
CA ALA A 146 -11.30 4.45 10.50
C ALA A 146 -12.02 3.80 9.30
N VAL A 147 -11.69 4.19 8.07
CA VAL A 147 -12.27 3.63 6.83
C VAL A 147 -12.03 2.13 6.74
N ASP A 148 -10.77 1.67 6.92
CA ASP A 148 -10.47 0.24 6.88
C ASP A 148 -11.22 -0.53 7.99
N TYR A 149 -11.38 0.07 9.17
CA TYR A 149 -12.09 -0.55 10.28
C TYR A 149 -13.60 -0.62 10.03
N ILE A 150 -14.22 0.46 9.56
CA ILE A 150 -15.63 0.53 9.17
C ILE A 150 -15.93 -0.53 8.11
N LEU A 151 -15.11 -0.61 7.05
CA LEU A 151 -15.28 -1.61 5.99
C LEU A 151 -15.15 -3.05 6.54
N CYS A 152 -14.23 -3.28 7.49
CA CYS A 152 -14.11 -4.57 8.15
C CYS A 152 -15.37 -4.93 8.97
N LEU A 153 -15.93 -3.96 9.70
CA LEU A 153 -17.15 -4.13 10.49
C LEU A 153 -18.36 -4.41 9.59
N LEU A 154 -18.51 -3.69 8.48
CA LEU A 154 -19.55 -3.90 7.49
C LEU A 154 -19.49 -5.31 6.90
N LYS A 155 -18.29 -5.77 6.51
CA LYS A 155 -18.07 -7.15 6.04
C LYS A 155 -18.46 -8.19 7.09
N ASN A 156 -18.27 -7.87 8.37
CA ASN A 156 -18.65 -8.72 9.50
C ASN A 156 -20.10 -8.50 9.99
N LYS A 157 -20.92 -7.74 9.24
CA LYS A 157 -22.33 -7.40 9.57
C LYS A 157 -22.51 -6.67 10.91
N LYS A 158 -21.48 -5.94 11.37
CA LYS A 158 -21.51 -5.13 12.61
C LYS A 158 -21.90 -3.69 12.31
N ILE A 159 -23.11 -3.51 11.78
CA ILE A 159 -23.57 -2.24 11.22
C ILE A 159 -23.62 -1.12 12.25
N GLU A 160 -24.15 -1.37 13.45
CA GLU A 160 -24.23 -0.34 14.51
C GLU A 160 -22.86 0.22 14.92
N LYS A 161 -21.86 -0.66 15.06
CA LYS A 161 -20.50 -0.22 15.38
C LYS A 161 -19.87 0.53 14.20
N ALA A 162 -20.09 0.08 12.97
CA ALA A 162 -19.64 0.78 11.78
C ALA A 162 -20.22 2.20 11.72
N LYS A 163 -21.53 2.35 11.97
CA LYS A 163 -22.24 3.64 12.03
C LYS A 163 -21.64 4.58 13.07
N TRP A 164 -21.47 4.09 14.30
CA TRP A 164 -20.90 4.88 15.38
C TRP A 164 -19.49 5.40 15.07
N ILE A 165 -18.64 4.56 14.46
CA ILE A 165 -17.27 4.97 14.07
C ILE A 165 -17.31 6.00 12.95
N THR A 166 -18.16 5.81 11.95
CA THR A 166 -18.35 6.80 10.87
C THR A 166 -18.74 8.16 11.46
N GLU A 167 -19.77 8.20 12.32
CA GLU A 167 -20.22 9.44 12.97
C GLU A 167 -19.13 10.08 13.84
N LEU A 168 -18.38 9.27 14.60
CA LEU A 168 -17.31 9.75 15.45
C LEU A 168 -16.17 10.36 14.62
N ASN A 169 -15.67 9.65 13.61
CA ASN A 169 -14.54 10.12 12.81
C ASN A 169 -14.93 11.33 11.94
N SER A 170 -16.18 11.41 11.45
CA SER A 170 -16.69 12.59 10.73
C SER A 170 -16.70 13.87 11.58
N ARG A 171 -16.72 13.78 12.92
CA ARG A 171 -16.57 14.97 13.78
C ARG A 171 -15.16 15.55 13.72
N TYR A 172 -14.14 14.69 13.55
CA TYR A 172 -12.76 15.11 13.36
C TYR A 172 -12.48 15.51 11.91
N ASN A 173 -13.10 14.81 10.96
CA ASN A 173 -12.85 14.95 9.52
C ASN A 173 -14.14 15.23 8.73
N PRO A 174 -14.82 16.37 8.95
CA PRO A 174 -16.13 16.64 8.36
C PRO A 174 -16.13 16.81 6.84
N ALA A 175 -14.95 17.00 6.23
CA ALA A 175 -14.79 17.13 4.78
C ALA A 175 -14.36 15.83 4.07
N SER A 176 -14.27 14.69 4.77
CA SER A 176 -13.90 13.42 4.14
C SER A 176 -15.05 12.89 3.27
N ALA A 177 -14.78 12.80 1.97
CA ALA A 177 -15.71 12.23 1.00
C ALA A 177 -15.93 10.73 1.24
N GLU A 178 -14.89 10.01 1.70
CA GLU A 178 -14.94 8.59 2.00
C GLU A 178 -15.91 8.29 3.15
N LEU A 179 -15.87 9.08 4.23
CA LEU A 179 -16.78 8.90 5.36
C LEU A 179 -18.23 9.21 4.99
N GLU A 180 -18.45 10.23 4.15
CA GLU A 180 -19.79 10.56 3.65
C GLU A 180 -20.36 9.43 2.78
N GLU A 181 -19.54 8.87 1.87
CA GLU A 181 -19.95 7.70 1.07
C GLU A 181 -20.29 6.49 1.97
N LEU A 182 -19.45 6.20 2.97
CA LEU A 182 -19.69 5.11 3.92
C LEU A 182 -20.97 5.34 4.72
N ARG A 183 -21.24 6.58 5.14
CA ARG A 183 -22.46 6.96 5.84
C ARG A 183 -23.70 6.66 4.99
N MET A 184 -23.68 7.10 3.73
CA MET A 184 -24.77 6.81 2.79
C MET A 184 -24.97 5.31 2.56
N ILE A 185 -23.90 4.50 2.56
CA ILE A 185 -23.99 3.05 2.42
C ILE A 185 -24.62 2.41 3.68
N ILE A 186 -24.22 2.88 4.87
CA ILE A 186 -24.67 2.35 6.16
C ILE A 186 -26.15 2.67 6.42
N GLU A 187 -26.60 3.86 6.01
CA GLU A 187 -27.96 4.35 6.27
C GLU A 187 -29.00 3.87 5.23
N LYS A 188 -28.58 3.16 4.17
CA LYS A 188 -29.52 2.58 3.21
C LYS A 188 -30.37 1.48 3.89
N PRO A 189 -31.71 1.53 3.74
CA PRO A 189 -32.63 0.55 4.33
C PRO A 189 -32.49 -0.85 3.73
#